data_AF-A0A815UBG4-F1
#
_entry.id   AF-A0A815UBG4-F1
#
_cell.length_a   1.000
_cell.length_b   1.000
_cell.length_c   1.000
_cell.angle_alpha   90.00
_cell.angle_beta   90.00
_cell.angle_gamma   90.00
#
_symmetry.space_group_name_H-M   'P 1'
#
loop_
_entity.id
_entity.type
_entity.pdbx_description
1 polymer ?
#
loop_
_entity_poly.entity_id
_entity_poly.type
_entity_poly.pdbx_seq_one_letter_code
_entity_poly.pdbx_strand_id
1 'polypeptide(L)'
;MDYDWTRNRSTPAITLAGVYPLFFKLATPEQAAHVHEHLRKSFLQSGGLVTTLERTGEQWDWPNGWAPLQWIAYQGLKNYGFNELAAE
;
A
#
# COMPACT_ATOMS: atom_id res chain seq x y z
N MET A 1 -0.89 -8.57 3.84
CA MET A 1 0.07 -9.07 4.83
C MET A 1 0.86 -10.19 4.19
N ASP A 2 2.17 -10.16 4.32
CA ASP A 2 3.02 -11.25 3.83
C ASP A 2 2.83 -12.50 4.68
N TYR A 3 3.03 -13.68 4.09
CA TYR A 3 2.85 -14.96 4.76
C TYR A 3 4.18 -15.55 5.21
N ASP A 4 4.32 -15.81 6.51
CA ASP A 4 5.46 -16.51 7.08
C ASP A 4 5.20 -18.02 7.02
N TRP A 5 5.82 -18.69 6.07
CA TRP A 5 5.65 -20.13 5.85
C TRP A 5 6.27 -20.98 6.97
N THR A 6 7.30 -20.48 7.66
CA THR A 6 7.94 -21.22 8.76
C THR A 6 7.06 -21.24 10.00
N ARG A 7 6.29 -20.17 10.22
CA ARG A 7 5.35 -20.03 11.33
C ARG A 7 3.89 -20.30 10.95
N ASN A 8 3.64 -20.67 9.69
CA ASN A 8 2.33 -20.98 9.12
C ASN A 8 1.27 -19.89 9.41
N ARG A 9 1.65 -18.62 9.32
CA ARG A 9 0.77 -17.48 9.66
C ARG A 9 1.12 -16.22 8.88
N SER A 10 0.15 -15.33 8.73
CA SER A 10 0.40 -13.99 8.20
C SER A 10 1.21 -13.14 9.19
N THR A 11 2.10 -12.31 8.65
CA THR A 11 2.85 -11.31 9.42
C THR A 11 1.93 -10.15 9.85
N PRO A 12 2.26 -9.43 10.94
CA PRO A 12 1.51 -8.24 11.36
C PRO A 12 1.95 -6.96 10.60
N ALA A 13 2.94 -7.04 9.72
CA ALA A 13 3.53 -5.87 9.06
C ALA A 13 2.60 -5.30 7.98
N ILE A 14 2.18 -4.05 8.16
CA ILE A 14 1.38 -3.32 7.19
C ILE A 14 2.31 -2.42 6.37
N THR A 15 2.49 -2.77 5.09
CA THR A 15 3.39 -2.07 4.17
C THR A 15 2.66 -1.66 2.90
N LEU A 16 3.24 -0.73 2.16
CA LEU A 16 2.71 -0.27 0.89
C LEU A 16 2.70 -1.37 -0.18
N ALA A 17 3.40 -2.49 0.02
CA ALA A 17 3.29 -3.67 -0.84
C ALA A 17 1.85 -4.23 -0.92
N GLY A 18 0.98 -3.89 0.03
CA GLY A 18 -0.45 -4.23 0.00
C GLY A 18 -1.23 -3.70 -1.22
N VAL A 19 -0.65 -2.80 -2.03
CA VAL A 19 -1.27 -2.25 -3.25
C VAL A 19 -1.06 -3.11 -4.49
N TYR A 20 -0.11 -4.07 -4.48
CA TYR A 20 0.17 -4.91 -5.64
C TYR A 20 -1.04 -5.74 -6.13
N PRO A 21 -1.90 -6.30 -5.26
CA PRO A 21 -3.14 -6.94 -5.71
C PRO A 21 -4.08 -6.01 -6.50
N LEU A 22 -4.08 -4.71 -6.21
CA LEU A 22 -4.84 -3.72 -7.00
C LEU A 22 -4.15 -3.47 -8.35
N PHE A 23 -2.83 -3.34 -8.36
CA PHE A 23 -2.06 -3.16 -9.59
C PHE A 23 -2.27 -4.29 -10.60
N PHE A 24 -2.26 -5.54 -10.14
CA PHE A 24 -2.47 -6.72 -10.98
C PHE A 24 -3.94 -7.13 -11.17
N LYS A 25 -4.90 -6.35 -10.65
CA LYS A 25 -6.35 -6.63 -10.74
C LYS A 25 -6.76 -7.98 -10.14
N LEU A 26 -6.12 -8.36 -9.04
CA LEU A 26 -6.37 -9.61 -8.31
C LEU A 26 -7.31 -9.44 -7.12
N ALA A 27 -7.42 -8.22 -6.56
CA ALA A 27 -8.27 -7.93 -5.42
C ALA A 27 -9.76 -7.94 -5.79
N THR A 28 -10.61 -8.36 -4.86
CA THR A 28 -12.06 -8.11 -4.99
C THR A 28 -12.37 -6.61 -4.78
N PRO A 29 -13.55 -6.12 -5.22
CA PRO A 29 -13.95 -4.73 -4.96
C PRO A 29 -13.91 -4.36 -3.47
N GLU A 30 -14.30 -5.27 -2.59
CA GLU A 30 -14.30 -5.06 -1.13
C GLU A 30 -12.87 -4.95 -0.60
N GLN A 31 -11.97 -5.85 -1.02
CA GLN A 31 -10.56 -5.79 -0.66
C GLN A 31 -9.92 -4.48 -1.14
N ALA A 32 -10.24 -4.06 -2.38
CA ALA A 32 -9.73 -2.83 -2.94
C ALA A 32 -10.23 -1.59 -2.18
N ALA A 33 -11.50 -1.56 -1.76
CA ALA A 33 -12.04 -0.50 -0.92
C ALA A 33 -11.36 -0.42 0.45
N HIS A 34 -11.06 -1.57 1.08
CA HIS A 34 -10.31 -1.61 2.32
C HIS A 34 -8.87 -1.08 2.16
N VAL A 35 -8.18 -1.47 1.09
CA VAL A 35 -6.84 -0.94 0.79
C VAL A 35 -6.89 0.57 0.57
N HIS A 36 -7.82 1.06 -0.26
CA HIS A 36 -8.02 2.49 -0.52
C HIS A 36 -8.17 3.29 0.79
N GLU A 37 -9.04 2.84 1.69
CA GLU A 37 -9.28 3.55 2.94
C GLU A 37 -8.07 3.54 3.88
N HIS A 38 -7.29 2.45 3.90
CA HIS A 38 -6.04 2.42 4.66
C HIS A 38 -4.95 3.30 4.07
N LEU A 39 -4.84 3.38 2.75
CA LEU A 39 -3.88 4.26 2.10
C LEU A 39 -4.15 5.72 2.49
N ARG A 40 -5.40 6.16 2.34
CA ARG A 40 -5.83 7.53 2.66
C ARG A 40 -5.63 7.89 4.12
N LYS A 41 -5.92 6.97 5.05
CA LYS A 41 -5.85 7.23 6.50
C LYS A 41 -4.44 7.14 7.08
N SER A 42 -3.63 6.20 6.60
CA SER A 42 -2.40 5.81 7.28
C SER A 42 -1.14 6.03 6.46
N PHE A 43 -1.19 5.85 5.14
CA PHE A 43 0.01 5.89 4.29
C PHE A 43 0.23 7.24 3.62
N LEU A 44 -0.85 7.95 3.27
CA LEU A 44 -0.74 9.24 2.60
C LEU A 44 -0.20 10.31 3.56
N GLN A 45 0.85 10.98 3.12
CA GLN A 45 1.48 12.13 3.76
C GLN A 45 1.60 13.27 2.75
N SER A 46 2.03 14.45 3.19
CA SER A 46 2.17 15.65 2.32
C SER A 46 3.06 15.47 1.07
N GLY A 47 3.93 14.44 1.05
CA GLY A 47 4.80 14.13 -0.08
C GLY A 47 4.45 12.83 -0.83
N GLY A 48 3.25 12.27 -0.61
CA GLY A 48 2.81 10.99 -1.18
C GLY A 48 2.77 9.86 -0.16
N LEU A 49 2.76 8.62 -0.65
CA LEU A 49 2.59 7.42 0.18
C LEU A 49 3.93 6.97 0.80
N VAL A 50 3.97 6.77 2.12
CA VAL A 50 5.13 6.18 2.80
C VAL A 50 5.25 4.67 2.55
N THR A 51 6.43 4.10 2.76
CA THR A 51 6.68 2.68 2.47
C THR A 51 6.04 1.75 3.50
N THR A 52 6.13 2.10 4.78
CA THR A 52 5.52 1.39 5.91
C THR A 52 5.02 2.40 6.94
N LEU A 53 4.38 1.92 8.01
CA LEU A 53 3.97 2.74 9.15
C LEU A 53 4.98 2.71 10.31
N GLU A 54 6.06 1.95 10.16
CA GLU A 54 7.04 1.70 11.21
C GLU A 54 8.20 2.69 11.15
N ARG A 55 8.70 3.12 12.32
CA ARG A 55 9.83 4.06 12.43
C ARG A 55 11.10 3.35 12.90
N THR A 56 11.79 2.71 11.96
CA THR A 56 12.98 1.90 12.26
C THR A 56 14.29 2.65 12.05
N GLY A 57 14.29 3.66 11.16
CA GLY A 57 15.50 4.32 10.66
C GLY A 57 16.04 3.70 9.37
N GLU A 58 15.45 2.59 8.90
CA GLU A 58 15.81 1.95 7.64
C GLU A 58 15.21 2.64 6.42
N GLN A 59 15.84 2.45 5.25
CA GLN A 59 15.48 3.16 4.03
C GLN A 59 14.09 2.81 3.49
N TRP A 60 13.62 1.58 3.71
CA TRP A 60 12.33 1.09 3.23
C TRP A 60 11.22 1.14 4.30
N ASP A 61 11.32 2.08 5.24
CA ASP A 61 10.34 2.31 6.31
C ASP A 61 9.94 3.80 6.38
N TRP A 62 8.98 4.14 7.24
CA TRP A 62 8.59 5.54 7.48
C TRP A 62 9.82 6.36 7.89
N PRO A 63 10.01 7.60 7.37
CA PRO A 63 9.07 8.40 6.57
C PRO A 63 9.26 8.27 5.04
N ASN A 64 10.06 7.32 4.57
CA ASN A 64 10.48 7.30 3.17
C ASN A 64 9.37 6.80 2.25
N GLY A 65 9.23 7.46 1.09
CA GLY A 65 8.43 7.01 -0.04
C GLY A 65 9.32 6.77 -1.26
N TRP A 66 8.97 5.78 -2.08
CA TRP A 66 9.75 5.41 -3.27
C TRP A 66 8.91 5.54 -4.54
N ALA A 67 9.47 6.20 -5.56
CA ALA A 67 8.83 6.37 -6.87
C ALA A 67 8.19 5.10 -7.47
N PRO A 68 8.82 3.91 -7.46
CA PRO A 68 8.17 2.69 -7.96
C PRO A 68 6.89 2.35 -7.18
N LEU A 69 6.87 2.52 -5.86
CA LEU A 69 5.69 2.23 -5.06
C LEU A 69 4.57 3.25 -5.30
N GLN A 70 4.91 4.52 -5.56
CA GLN A 70 3.91 5.53 -5.97
C GLN A 70 3.22 5.13 -7.28
N TRP A 71 4.00 4.70 -8.28
CA TRP A 71 3.44 4.27 -9.58
C TRP A 71 2.49 3.07 -9.45
N ILE A 72 2.88 2.09 -8.65
CA ILE A 72 2.08 0.88 -8.43
C ILE A 72 0.77 1.24 -7.70
N ALA A 73 0.84 2.11 -6.69
CA ALA A 73 -0.35 2.61 -6.01
C ALA A 73 -1.25 3.41 -6.96
N TYR A 74 -0.69 4.34 -7.75
CA TYR A 74 -1.43 5.13 -8.75
C TYR A 74 -2.21 4.24 -9.72
N GLN A 75 -1.53 3.31 -10.39
CA GLN A 75 -2.18 2.42 -11.35
C GLN A 75 -3.15 1.44 -10.68
N GLY A 76 -2.81 0.92 -9.50
CA GLY A 76 -3.69 0.05 -8.73
C GLY A 76 -4.99 0.74 -8.33
N LEU A 77 -4.92 1.97 -7.80
CA LEU A 77 -6.10 2.75 -7.46
C LEU A 77 -6.97 3.06 -8.68
N LYS A 78 -6.34 3.43 -9.81
CA LYS A 78 -7.06 3.67 -11.08
C LYS A 78 -7.76 2.43 -11.62
N ASN A 79 -7.15 1.25 -11.50
CA ASN A 79 -7.76 -0.01 -11.93
C ASN A 79 -9.10 -0.30 -11.23
N TYR A 80 -9.33 0.28 -10.05
CA TYR A 80 -10.53 0.09 -9.23
C TYR A 80 -11.38 1.36 -9.11
N GLY A 81 -11.09 2.42 -9.88
CA GLY A 81 -11.90 3.63 -9.95
C GLY A 81 -11.65 4.66 -8.82
N PHE A 82 -10.64 4.46 -7.99
CA PHE A 82 -10.28 5.39 -6.91
C PHE A 82 -9.43 6.55 -7.43
N ASN A 83 -9.99 7.34 -8.35
CA ASN A 83 -9.26 8.36 -9.11
C ASN A 83 -8.81 9.56 -8.27
N GLU A 84 -9.56 9.93 -7.23
CA GLU A 84 -9.24 11.08 -6.36
C GLU A 84 -7.93 10.83 -5.61
N LEU A 85 -7.85 9.72 -4.85
CA LEU A 85 -6.63 9.36 -4.12
C LEU A 85 -5.46 9.05 -5.07
N ALA A 86 -5.72 8.56 -6.28
CA ALA A 86 -4.67 8.35 -7.27
C ALA A 86 -4.03 9.67 -7.75
N ALA A 87 -4.76 10.79 -7.72
CA ALA A 87 -4.30 12.08 -8.23
C ALA A 87 -3.68 12.99 -7.14
N GLU A 88 -3.67 12.54 -5.88
CA GLU A 88 -3.12 13.24 -4.71
C GLU A 88 -1.62 12.99 -4.54
#